data_AF-A0A2E7PR87-F1
#
_entry.id   AF-A0A2E7PR87-F1
#
_cell.length_a   1.000
_cell.length_b   1.000
_cell.length_c   1.000
_cell.angle_alpha   90.00
_cell.angle_beta   90.00
_cell.angle_gamma   90.00
#
_symmetry.space_group_name_H-M   'P 1'
#
loop_
_entity.id
_entity.type
_entity.pdbx_description
1 polymer ?
#
loop_
_entity_poly.entity_id
_entity_poly.type
_entity_poly.pdbx_seq_one_letter_code
_entity_poly.pdbx_strand_id
1 'polypeptide(L)'
;MRRPMLWMTVPYMIGIVVADYWEGSIWPFLLSAAAITVACSFFKPSRVVGWAAMLFAIGFANQTFHLRHTPENDLRNLAGDKPQIVSLTGRLATTPEHRVSEIDGAERWRSSVELEIT
;
A
#
# COMPACT_ATOMS: atom_id res chain seq x y z
N MET A 1 -8.29 17.45 26.16
CA MET A 1 -6.96 17.25 25.52
C MET A 1 -7.08 17.48 24.02
N ARG A 2 -6.51 18.56 23.47
CA ARG A 2 -6.44 18.74 22.01
C ARG A 2 -5.41 17.71 21.50
N ARG A 3 -5.83 16.76 20.67
CA ARG A 3 -4.93 15.81 19.98
C ARG A 3 -4.69 16.34 18.56
N PRO A 4 -3.80 17.33 18.36
CA PRO A 4 -3.57 17.94 17.05
C PRO A 4 -3.11 16.90 16.01
N MET A 5 -2.35 15.89 16.44
CA MET A 5 -1.93 14.77 15.59
C MET A 5 -3.11 13.99 14.99
N LEU A 6 -4.19 13.78 15.76
CA LEU A 6 -5.37 13.06 15.29
C LEU A 6 -6.03 13.77 14.10
N TRP A 7 -6.12 15.09 14.16
CA TRP A 7 -6.71 15.90 13.11
C TRP A 7 -5.87 15.92 11.83
N MET A 8 -4.54 15.81 11.94
CA MET A 8 -3.65 15.70 10.78
C MET A 8 -3.67 14.30 10.15
N THR A 9 -3.94 13.24 10.92
CA THR A 9 -4.05 11.88 10.36
C THR A 9 -5.33 11.66 9.56
N VAL A 10 -6.41 12.40 9.83
CA VAL A 10 -7.69 12.22 9.13
C VAL A 10 -7.57 12.44 7.61
N PRO A 11 -7.00 13.56 7.10
CA PRO A 11 -6.80 13.75 5.66
C PRO A 11 -6.01 12.62 5.00
N TYR A 12 -4.96 12.14 5.66
CA TYR A 12 -4.13 11.05 5.17
C TYR A 12 -4.94 9.75 5.03
N MET A 13 -5.71 9.38 6.06
CA MET A 13 -6.58 8.19 6.03
C MET A 13 -7.66 8.30 4.94
N ILE A 14 -8.24 9.49 4.76
CA ILE A 14 -9.21 9.74 3.68
C ILE A 14 -8.53 9.53 2.32
N GLY A 15 -7.30 9.98 2.16
CA GLY A 15 -6.50 9.75 0.94
C GLY A 15 -6.35 8.27 0.62
N ILE A 16 -6.04 7.45 1.63
CA ILE A 16 -5.95 5.98 1.48
C ILE A 16 -7.29 5.40 1.02
N VAL A 17 -8.39 5.71 1.72
CA VAL A 17 -9.71 5.15 1.38
C VAL A 17 -10.14 5.55 -0.02
N VAL A 18 -9.89 6.80 -0.44
CA VAL A 18 -10.23 7.26 -1.80
C VAL A 18 -9.40 6.53 -2.87
N ALA A 19 -8.15 6.17 -2.58
CA ALA A 19 -7.30 5.44 -3.51
C ALA A 19 -7.80 4.03 -3.81
N ASP A 20 -8.46 3.36 -2.86
CA ASP A 20 -9.02 2.01 -3.05
C ASP A 20 -10.13 1.98 -4.12
N TYR A 21 -10.81 3.11 -4.35
CA TYR A 21 -11.86 3.24 -5.36
C TYR A 21 -11.38 3.96 -6.63
N TRP A 22 -10.09 4.24 -6.77
CA TRP A 22 -9.57 5.05 -7.87
C TRP A 22 -8.80 4.24 -8.91
N GLU A 23 -9.32 4.21 -10.14
CA GLU A 23 -8.72 3.53 -11.30
C GLU A 23 -7.95 4.49 -12.24
N GLY A 24 -8.16 5.81 -12.10
CA GLY A 24 -7.58 6.82 -12.99
C GLY A 24 -6.10 7.16 -12.74
N SER A 25 -5.52 8.09 -13.49
CA SER A 25 -4.13 8.54 -13.27
C SER A 25 -3.96 9.25 -11.91
N ILE A 26 -2.80 9.07 -11.28
CA ILE A 26 -2.44 9.66 -9.98
C ILE A 26 -2.01 11.14 -10.09
N TRP A 27 -1.45 11.51 -11.24
CA TRP A 27 -0.82 12.79 -11.52
C TRP A 27 -1.71 14.02 -11.32
N PRO A 28 -2.99 14.06 -11.77
CA PRO A 28 -3.83 15.24 -11.59
C PRO A 28 -4.09 15.56 -10.10
N PHE A 29 -4.25 14.53 -9.26
CA PHE A 29 -4.42 14.71 -7.80
C PHE A 29 -3.15 15.23 -7.13
N LEU A 30 -1.99 14.67 -7.47
CA LEU A 30 -0.71 15.15 -6.95
C LEU A 30 -0.41 16.60 -7.34
N LEU A 31 -0.64 16.96 -8.61
CA LEU A 31 -0.39 18.31 -9.11
C LEU A 31 -1.34 19.34 -8.47
N SER A 32 -2.63 19.01 -8.36
CA SER A 32 -3.61 19.90 -7.72
C SER A 32 -3.31 20.09 -6.23
N ALA A 33 -2.97 19.03 -5.50
CA ALA A 33 -2.60 19.13 -4.09
C ALA A 33 -1.30 19.92 -3.89
N ALA A 34 -0.29 19.72 -4.75
CA ALA A 34 0.94 20.51 -4.71
C ALA A 34 0.67 21.99 -4.97
N ALA A 35 -0.14 22.32 -5.99
CA ALA A 35 -0.52 23.69 -6.29
C ALA A 35 -1.28 24.36 -5.14
N ILE A 36 -2.24 23.66 -4.52
CA ILE A 36 -2.98 24.15 -3.35
C ILE A 36 -2.03 24.38 -2.17
N THR A 37 -1.12 23.46 -1.91
CA THR A 37 -0.15 23.56 -0.81
C THR A 37 0.77 24.77 -0.99
N VAL A 38 1.27 24.99 -2.21
CA VAL A 38 2.08 26.16 -2.56
C VAL A 38 1.27 27.44 -2.40
N ALA A 39 0.05 27.51 -2.94
CA ALA A 39 -0.82 28.68 -2.84
C ALA A 39 -1.15 29.02 -1.36
N CYS A 40 -1.45 28.00 -0.55
CA CYS A 40 -1.74 28.17 0.88
C CYS A 40 -0.51 28.53 1.72
N SER A 41 0.71 28.31 1.22
CA SER A 41 1.94 28.64 1.96
C SER A 41 2.15 30.16 2.11
N PHE A 42 1.65 30.93 1.13
CA PHE A 42 1.72 32.40 1.11
C PHE A 42 0.76 33.07 2.10
N PHE A 43 -0.28 32.37 2.56
CA PHE A 43 -1.29 32.92 3.48
C PHE A 43 -1.28 32.16 4.82
N LYS A 44 -0.80 32.82 5.89
CA LYS A 44 -0.72 32.23 7.24
C LYS A 44 -2.00 31.49 7.70
N PRO A 45 -3.24 32.00 7.51
CA PRO A 45 -4.43 31.31 7.98
C PRO A 45 -4.78 30.04 7.18
N SER A 46 -4.34 29.91 5.92
CA SER A 46 -4.68 28.77 5.08
C SER A 46 -3.61 27.67 5.09
N ARG A 47 -2.49 27.86 5.78
CA ARG A 47 -1.43 26.85 5.89
C ARG A 47 -1.94 25.49 6.37
N VAL A 48 -2.88 25.47 7.30
CA VAL A 48 -3.49 24.22 7.81
C VAL A 48 -4.22 23.47 6.70
N VAL A 49 -4.93 24.19 5.82
CA VAL A 49 -5.62 23.61 4.66
C VAL A 49 -4.60 23.08 3.65
N GLY A 50 -3.52 23.83 3.39
CA GLY A 50 -2.43 23.37 2.54
C GLY A 50 -1.80 22.06 3.05
N TRP A 51 -1.50 21.99 4.35
CA TRP A 51 -0.99 20.75 4.96
C TRP A 51 -1.98 19.60 4.90
N ALA A 52 -3.28 19.85 5.12
CA ALA A 52 -4.30 18.82 4.98
C ALA A 52 -4.39 18.28 3.55
N ALA A 53 -4.35 19.16 2.54
CA ALA A 53 -4.35 18.77 1.12
C ALA A 53 -3.11 17.94 0.76
N MET A 54 -1.93 18.34 1.25
CA MET A 54 -0.68 17.60 1.06
C MET A 54 -0.75 16.20 1.71
N LEU A 55 -1.22 16.11 2.96
CA LEU A 55 -1.34 14.83 3.67
C LEU A 55 -2.33 13.89 2.99
N PHE A 56 -3.45 14.41 2.51
CA PHE A 56 -4.39 13.65 1.68
C PHE A 56 -3.71 13.10 0.43
N ALA A 57 -2.97 13.94 -0.31
CA ALA A 57 -2.30 13.52 -1.54
C ALA A 57 -1.20 12.48 -1.29
N ILE A 58 -0.47 12.58 -0.18
CA ILE A 58 0.53 11.57 0.22
C ILE A 58 -0.17 10.23 0.53
N GLY A 59 -1.26 10.23 1.30
CA GLY A 59 -2.01 9.02 1.62
C GLY A 59 -2.57 8.35 0.37
N PHE A 60 -3.19 9.14 -0.51
CA PHE A 60 -3.68 8.68 -1.80
C PHE A 60 -2.56 8.10 -2.66
N ALA A 61 -1.45 8.84 -2.80
CA ALA A 61 -0.36 8.42 -3.66
C ALA A 61 0.30 7.12 -3.19
N ASN A 62 0.52 7.01 -1.87
CA ASN A 62 1.07 5.83 -1.24
C ASN A 62 0.21 4.59 -1.51
N GLN A 63 -1.09 4.70 -1.29
CA GLN A 63 -2.01 3.57 -1.48
C GLN A 63 -2.15 3.20 -2.97
N THR A 64 -2.31 4.17 -3.86
CA THR A 64 -2.37 3.91 -5.31
C THR A 64 -1.08 3.24 -5.82
N PHE A 65 0.09 3.63 -5.30
CA PHE A 65 1.34 2.98 -5.64
C PHE A 65 1.35 1.52 -5.19
N HIS A 66 0.98 1.24 -3.94
CA HIS A 66 0.91 -0.12 -3.42
C HIS A 66 -0.06 -1.02 -4.19
N LEU A 67 -1.23 -0.51 -4.58
CA LEU A 67 -2.22 -1.28 -5.33
C LEU A 67 -1.75 -1.59 -6.75
N ARG A 68 -1.07 -0.65 -7.42
CA ARG A 68 -0.72 -0.76 -8.84
C ARG A 68 0.68 -1.28 -9.14
N HIS A 69 1.55 -1.38 -8.13
CA HIS A 69 2.87 -2.01 -8.27
C HIS A 69 2.86 -3.50 -7.88
N THR A 70 1.69 -4.09 -7.66
CA THR A 70 1.56 -5.55 -7.59
C THR A 70 1.86 -6.13 -8.98
N PRO A 71 2.84 -7.03 -9.12
CA PRO A 71 3.14 -7.65 -10.41
C PRO A 71 1.88 -8.26 -11.04
N GLU A 72 1.71 -8.14 -12.37
CA GLU A 72 0.57 -8.77 -13.08
C GLU A 72 0.48 -10.27 -12.78
N ASN A 73 1.63 -10.92 -12.56
CA ASN A 73 1.74 -12.34 -12.22
C ASN A 73 1.78 -12.63 -10.71
N ASP A 74 1.40 -11.68 -9.84
CA ASP A 74 1.29 -11.98 -8.42
C ASP A 74 0.18 -13.03 -8.20
N LEU A 75 0.53 -14.12 -7.52
CA LEU A 75 -0.41 -15.19 -7.15
C LEU A 75 -1.65 -14.66 -6.41
N ARG A 76 -1.55 -13.51 -5.73
CA ARG A 76 -2.71 -12.86 -5.08
C ARG A 76 -3.76 -12.39 -6.08
N ASN A 77 -3.33 -11.92 -7.25
CA ASN A 77 -4.23 -11.50 -8.32
C ASN A 77 -4.86 -12.71 -9.03
N LEU A 78 -4.15 -13.85 -9.07
CA LEU A 78 -4.60 -15.07 -9.76
C LEU A 78 -5.44 -16.01 -8.88
N ALA A 79 -5.13 -16.12 -7.58
CA ALA A 79 -5.74 -17.08 -6.65
C ALA A 79 -6.88 -16.49 -5.79
N GLY A 80 -7.15 -15.18 -5.92
CA GLY A 80 -8.27 -14.46 -5.29
C GLY A 80 -7.98 -13.93 -3.89
N ASP A 81 -8.87 -13.06 -3.40
CA ASP A 81 -8.70 -12.24 -2.18
C ASP A 81 -8.60 -13.01 -0.86
N LYS A 82 -8.96 -14.30 -0.84
CA LYS A 82 -9.04 -15.08 0.39
C LYS A 82 -7.89 -16.08 0.47
N PRO A 83 -7.32 -16.31 1.66
CA PRO A 83 -6.38 -17.40 1.86
C PRO A 83 -7.04 -18.73 1.44
N GLN A 84 -6.43 -19.44 0.50
CA GLN A 84 -6.89 -20.75 0.05
C GLN A 84 -5.76 -21.78 0.20
N ILE A 85 -6.15 -23.00 0.58
CA ILE A 85 -5.26 -24.15 0.51
C ILE A 85 -5.31 -24.66 -0.92
N VAL A 86 -4.18 -24.50 -1.64
CA VAL A 86 -4.03 -24.95 -3.02
C VAL A 86 -3.15 -26.20 -3.07
N SER A 87 -3.54 -27.17 -3.91
CA SER A 87 -2.74 -28.34 -4.24
C SER A 87 -2.03 -28.10 -5.56
N LEU A 88 -0.69 -28.03 -5.53
CA LEU A 88 0.15 -27.80 -6.70
C LEU A 88 0.85 -29.10 -7.09
N THR A 89 0.77 -29.49 -8.37
CA THR A 89 1.50 -30.65 -8.91
C THR A 89 2.40 -30.15 -10.04
N GLY A 90 3.70 -30.43 -9.96
CA GLY A 90 4.66 -29.93 -10.94
C GLY A 90 6.07 -30.45 -10.71
N ARG A 91 7.02 -29.89 -11.44
CA ARG A 91 8.45 -30.19 -11.30
C ARG A 91 9.09 -29.11 -10.44
N LEU A 92 9.96 -29.51 -9.51
CA LEU A 92 10.76 -28.57 -8.73
C LEU A 92 11.73 -27.84 -9.67
N ALA A 93 11.59 -26.52 -9.77
CA ALA A 93 12.50 -25.67 -10.54
C ALA A 93 13.86 -25.55 -9.85
N THR A 94 13.86 -25.41 -8.53
CA THR A 94 15.05 -25.29 -7.68
C THR A 94 14.99 -26.25 -6.49
N THR A 95 16.15 -26.50 -5.87
CA THR A 95 16.20 -27.30 -4.64
C THR A 95 15.53 -26.50 -3.52
N PRO A 96 14.56 -27.06 -2.78
CA PRO A 96 13.84 -26.34 -1.73
C PRO A 96 14.79 -25.80 -0.66
N GLU A 97 14.62 -24.52 -0.30
CA GLU A 97 15.34 -23.94 0.82
C GLU A 97 14.64 -24.30 2.14
N HIS A 98 15.42 -24.80 3.07
CA HIS A 98 14.94 -25.17 4.40
C HIS A 98 15.19 -24.02 5.38
N ARG A 99 14.12 -23.36 5.84
CA ARG A 99 14.21 -22.28 6.83
C ARG A 99 13.53 -22.70 8.13
N VAL A 100 14.33 -22.80 9.18
CA VAL A 100 13.81 -22.91 10.55
C VAL A 100 13.72 -21.49 11.13
N SER A 101 12.53 -21.12 11.60
CA SER A 101 12.33 -19.85 12.28
C SER A 101 11.61 -20.09 13.60
N GLU A 102 12.13 -19.52 14.67
CA GLU A 102 11.45 -19.49 15.96
C GLU A 102 10.48 -18.31 15.98
N ILE A 103 9.19 -18.61 16.16
CA ILE A 103 8.12 -17.62 16.30
C ILE A 103 7.29 -18.02 17.51
N ASP A 104 7.14 -17.13 18.49
CA ASP A 104 6.42 -17.38 19.75
C ASP A 104 6.96 -18.58 20.56
N GLY A 105 8.28 -18.79 20.56
CA GLY A 105 8.92 -19.87 21.33
C GLY A 105 8.61 -21.27 20.80
N ALA A 106 8.02 -21.37 19.61
CA ALA A 106 7.79 -22.62 18.89
C ALA A 106 8.63 -22.64 17.62
N GLU A 107 9.36 -23.75 17.40
CA GLU A 107 10.08 -23.99 16.15
C GLU A 107 9.07 -24.17 15.02
N ARG A 108 9.11 -23.26 14.04
CA ARG A 108 8.31 -23.37 12.83
C ARG A 108 9.19 -23.79 11.67
N TRP A 109 8.88 -24.96 11.13
CA TRP A 109 9.52 -25.54 9.97
C TRP A 109 8.82 -24.98 8.73
N ARG A 110 9.56 -24.25 7.88
CA ARG A 110 9.07 -23.78 6.57
C ARG A 110 10.04 -24.21 5.48
N SER A 111 9.51 -24.92 4.50
CA SER A 111 10.18 -25.12 3.22
C SER A 111 9.61 -24.11 2.23
N SER A 112 10.47 -23.33 1.60
CA SER A 112 10.09 -22.46 0.49
C SER A 112 10.57 -23.07 -0.83
N VAL A 113 9.71 -23.05 -1.84
CA VAL A 113 10.01 -23.50 -3.19
C VAL A 113 9.65 -22.37 -4.14
N GLU A 114 10.53 -22.09 -5.09
CA GLU A 114 10.26 -21.15 -6.17
C GLU A 114 9.28 -21.79 -7.17
N LEU A 115 8.19 -21.08 -7.45
CA LEU A 115 7.15 -21.52 -8.37
C LEU A 115 7.30 -20.73 -9.67
N GLU A 116 7.68 -21.42 -10.73
CA GLU A 116 7.58 -20.90 -12.09
C GLU A 116 6.19 -21.23 -12.63
N ILE A 117 5.40 -20.19 -12.94
CA ILE A 117 4.07 -20.30 -13.51
C ILE A 117 4.19 -19.96 -14.99
N THR A 118 3.97 -20.94 -15.86
CA THR A 118 3.96 -20.77 -17.33
C THR A 118 2.54 -20.62 -17.86
#